data_AF-A0AAD7I1X3-F1
#
_entry.id   AF-A0AAD7I1X3-F1
#
_cell.length_a   1.000
_cell.length_b   1.000
_cell.length_c   1.000
_cell.angle_alpha   90.00
_cell.angle_beta   90.00
_cell.angle_gamma   90.00
#
_symmetry.space_group_name_H-M   'P 1'
#
loop_
_entity.id
_entity.type
_entity.pdbx_description
1 polymer ?
#
loop_
_entity_poly.entity_id
_entity_poly.type
_entity_poly.pdbx_seq_one_letter_code
_entity_poly.pdbx_strand_id
1 'polypeptide(L)'
;MCLHDNSATLSARYLNAQLSAMWANAVECVGHEGHMTSVELRSDEYKKHKYTRSLAQFHFAGNKTPKGLIPKENLMFNATFGEPHLKFICNHEVALYLKLQNGHFNKVYPVSSTLNAFKSNTRDNVPFEGLEVAFRLKFSRTALSGKDSRIGNGSGHLIQMMILDFSSARMALFKADLPIGTADALEWYLKKYLTFLQNAGHHVRFDLPDFDDDQYKPTINYSLATRALEHQELFANVAVHGV
;
A
#
# COMPACT_ATOMS: atom_id res chain seq x y z
N MET A 1 -12.41 20.99 15.42
CA MET A 1 -11.93 19.61 15.68
C MET A 1 -11.79 19.43 17.19
N CYS A 2 -12.10 18.26 17.78
CA CYS A 2 -12.10 18.09 19.24
C CYS A 2 -10.75 18.53 19.86
N LEU A 3 -10.82 19.58 20.68
CA LEU A 3 -9.72 20.37 21.24
C LEU A 3 -9.05 19.64 22.42
N HIS A 4 -8.28 18.58 22.14
CA HIS A 4 -7.37 17.98 23.12
C HIS A 4 -5.90 18.18 22.72
N ASP A 5 -5.61 19.29 22.04
CA ASP A 5 -4.32 19.72 21.48
C ASP A 5 -3.68 18.78 20.43
N ASN A 6 -3.96 17.47 20.48
CA ASN A 6 -3.43 16.46 19.55
C ASN A 6 -4.52 15.82 18.68
N SER A 7 -4.46 16.07 17.37
CA SER A 7 -5.39 15.54 16.38
C SER A 7 -4.91 14.26 15.69
N ALA A 8 -3.89 13.58 16.23
CA ALA A 8 -3.32 12.36 15.62
C ALA A 8 -4.34 11.25 15.35
N THR A 9 -5.25 10.95 16.27
CA THR A 9 -6.29 9.93 16.04
C THR A 9 -7.27 10.35 14.94
N LEU A 10 -7.62 11.64 14.88
CA LEU A 10 -8.50 12.17 13.84
C LEU A 10 -7.83 12.08 12.46
N SER A 11 -6.56 12.45 12.40
CA SER A 11 -5.71 12.39 11.21
C SER A 11 -5.54 10.95 10.72
N ALA A 12 -5.17 10.03 11.62
CA ALA A 12 -5.06 8.61 11.30
C ALA A 12 -6.37 8.03 10.76
N ARG A 13 -7.51 8.37 11.37
CA ARG A 13 -8.84 7.96 10.88
C ARG A 13 -9.15 8.53 9.51
N TYR A 14 -8.86 9.80 9.28
CA TYR A 14 -9.11 10.47 7.99
C TYR A 14 -8.26 9.89 6.86
N LEU A 15 -6.98 9.62 7.13
CA LEU A 15 -6.05 9.00 6.17
C LEU A 15 -6.47 7.56 5.83
N ASN A 16 -6.89 6.78 6.83
CA ASN A 16 -7.44 5.44 6.61
C ASN A 16 -8.77 5.47 5.83
N ALA A 17 -9.65 6.42 6.11
CA ALA A 17 -10.90 6.57 5.37
C ALA A 17 -10.66 6.88 3.88
N GLN A 18 -9.67 7.72 3.55
CA GLN A 18 -9.25 7.93 2.16
C GLN A 18 -8.73 6.64 1.51
N LEU A 19 -7.86 5.91 2.21
CA LEU A 19 -7.30 4.66 1.71
C LEU A 19 -8.40 3.60 1.46
N SER A 20 -9.35 3.50 2.40
CA SER A 20 -10.55 2.65 2.32
C SER A 20 -11.41 3.00 1.09
N ALA A 21 -11.73 4.27 0.91
CA ALA A 21 -12.51 4.74 -0.25
C ALA A 21 -11.81 4.43 -1.58
N MET A 22 -10.49 4.63 -1.66
CA MET A 22 -9.71 4.30 -2.85
C MET A 22 -9.65 2.80 -3.12
N TRP A 23 -9.58 1.98 -2.07
CA TRP A 23 -9.67 0.52 -2.20
C TRP A 23 -11.07 0.08 -2.67
N ALA A 24 -12.15 0.65 -2.13
CA ALA A 24 -13.51 0.34 -2.58
C ALA A 24 -13.69 0.65 -4.07
N ASN A 25 -13.21 1.81 -4.53
CA ASN A 25 -13.19 2.17 -5.96
C ASN A 25 -12.37 1.16 -6.77
N ALA A 26 -11.24 0.68 -6.23
CA ALA A 26 -10.41 -0.33 -6.88
C ALA A 26 -11.13 -1.67 -7.01
N VAL A 27 -11.88 -2.11 -6.00
CA VAL A 27 -12.71 -3.32 -6.02
C VAL A 27 -13.77 -3.23 -7.11
N GLU A 28 -14.48 -2.09 -7.19
CA GLU A 28 -15.46 -1.85 -8.24
C GLU A 28 -14.82 -1.89 -9.64
N CYS A 29 -13.62 -1.29 -9.79
CA CYS A 29 -12.87 -1.32 -11.04
C CYS A 29 -12.37 -2.72 -11.45
N VAL A 30 -12.06 -3.60 -10.49
CA VAL A 30 -11.70 -4.99 -10.79
C VAL A 30 -12.94 -5.77 -11.24
N GLY A 31 -14.12 -5.44 -10.72
CA GLY A 31 -15.40 -6.01 -11.12
C GLY A 31 -15.37 -7.53 -11.25
N HIS A 32 -15.94 -8.05 -12.33
CA HIS A 32 -15.96 -9.49 -12.63
C HIS A 32 -14.61 -10.08 -13.09
N GLU A 33 -13.63 -9.25 -13.49
CA GLU A 33 -12.30 -9.73 -13.90
C GLU A 33 -11.53 -10.38 -12.74
N GLY A 34 -11.90 -10.04 -11.49
CA GLY A 34 -11.39 -10.70 -10.29
C GLY A 34 -11.46 -12.22 -10.39
N HIS A 35 -12.55 -12.74 -10.95
CA HIS A 35 -12.85 -14.17 -11.06
C HIS A 35 -12.37 -14.83 -12.35
N MET A 36 -11.91 -14.05 -13.33
CA MET A 36 -11.39 -14.61 -14.58
C MET A 36 -10.09 -15.38 -14.33
N THR A 37 -9.88 -16.50 -15.02
CA THR A 37 -8.64 -17.30 -14.91
C THR A 37 -7.48 -16.73 -15.71
N SER A 38 -7.76 -15.75 -16.58
CA SER A 38 -6.79 -15.11 -17.47
C SER A 38 -6.95 -13.59 -17.47
N VAL A 39 -5.90 -12.89 -17.88
CA VAL A 39 -5.85 -11.43 -17.97
C VAL A 39 -5.09 -10.98 -19.22
N GLU A 40 -5.57 -9.92 -19.87
CA GLU A 40 -4.86 -9.28 -20.98
C GLU A 40 -4.21 -7.97 -20.53
N LEU A 41 -2.99 -8.06 -20.00
CA LEU A 41 -2.26 -6.92 -19.41
C LEU A 41 -1.92 -5.79 -20.40
N ARG A 42 -2.08 -6.05 -21.71
CA ARG A 42 -1.80 -5.08 -22.79
C ARG A 42 -3.04 -4.47 -23.39
N SER A 43 -4.24 -4.90 -23.01
CA SER A 43 -5.48 -4.31 -23.50
C SER A 43 -5.53 -2.83 -23.10
N ASP A 44 -6.20 -2.03 -23.92
CA ASP A 44 -6.35 -0.60 -23.63
C ASP A 44 -7.19 -0.37 -22.38
N GLU A 45 -8.15 -1.25 -22.12
CA GLU A 45 -8.93 -1.28 -20.88
C GLU A 45 -8.04 -1.50 -19.65
N TYR A 46 -7.18 -2.53 -19.67
CA TYR A 46 -6.26 -2.78 -18.56
C TYR A 46 -5.35 -1.58 -18.32
N LYS A 47 -4.78 -0.99 -19.38
CA LYS A 47 -3.89 0.17 -19.27
C LYS A 47 -4.57 1.41 -18.69
N LYS A 48 -5.83 1.66 -19.05
CA LYS A 48 -6.62 2.79 -18.55
C LYS A 48 -6.87 2.68 -17.05
N HIS A 49 -7.09 1.47 -16.54
CA HIS A 49 -7.54 1.26 -15.15
C HIS A 49 -6.48 0.62 -14.23
N LYS A 50 -5.30 0.26 -14.74
CA LYS A 50 -4.24 -0.44 -13.97
C LYS A 50 -3.86 0.26 -12.66
N TYR A 51 -3.88 1.59 -12.60
CA TYR A 51 -3.52 2.33 -11.40
C TYR A 51 -4.67 2.37 -10.39
N THR A 52 -5.89 2.62 -10.84
CA THR A 52 -7.08 2.63 -9.98
C THR A 52 -7.33 1.25 -9.36
N ARG A 53 -7.26 0.18 -10.15
CA ARG A 53 -7.51 -1.20 -9.68
C ARG A 53 -6.44 -1.75 -8.73
N SER A 54 -5.26 -1.13 -8.68
CA SER A 54 -4.08 -1.73 -8.05
C SER A 54 -4.16 -1.90 -6.53
N LEU A 55 -5.04 -1.15 -5.85
CA LEU A 55 -5.30 -1.37 -4.43
C LEU A 55 -6.08 -2.66 -4.16
N ALA A 56 -6.82 -3.18 -5.15
CA ALA A 56 -7.62 -4.41 -5.01
C ALA A 56 -6.99 -5.61 -5.73
N GLN A 57 -6.23 -5.39 -6.81
CA GLN A 57 -5.58 -6.47 -7.55
C GLN A 57 -4.29 -6.03 -8.24
N PHE A 58 -3.25 -6.86 -8.19
CA PHE A 58 -1.98 -6.61 -8.87
C PHE A 58 -1.48 -7.85 -9.60
N HIS A 59 -1.02 -7.63 -10.83
CA HIS A 59 -0.43 -8.65 -11.69
C HIS A 59 0.98 -8.23 -12.08
N PHE A 60 1.92 -9.18 -12.08
CA PHE A 60 3.28 -8.97 -12.52
C PHE A 60 3.72 -10.11 -13.44
N ALA A 61 4.05 -9.76 -14.69
CA ALA A 61 4.55 -10.67 -15.71
C ALA A 61 6.03 -10.46 -16.04
N GLY A 62 6.78 -9.74 -15.19
CA GLY A 62 8.13 -9.26 -15.49
C GLY A 62 8.15 -8.01 -16.37
N ASN A 63 9.34 -7.61 -16.84
CA ASN A 63 9.53 -6.39 -17.64
C ASN A 63 8.93 -6.49 -19.05
N LYS A 64 8.81 -7.70 -19.58
CA LYS A 64 8.25 -7.96 -20.91
C LYS A 64 6.91 -8.66 -20.77
N THR A 65 5.86 -7.87 -20.60
CA THR A 65 4.48 -8.37 -20.62
C THR A 65 4.24 -9.16 -21.91
N PRO A 66 3.71 -10.39 -21.86
CA PRO A 66 3.29 -11.12 -23.06
C PRO A 66 2.17 -10.39 -23.84
N LYS A 67 1.96 -10.75 -25.12
CA LYS A 67 0.80 -10.27 -25.91
C LYS A 67 -0.39 -11.21 -25.73
N GLY A 68 -1.59 -10.67 -25.82
CA GLY A 68 -2.84 -11.42 -25.75
C GLY A 68 -3.22 -11.85 -24.33
N LEU A 69 -4.17 -12.77 -24.26
CA LEU A 69 -4.72 -13.30 -23.03
C LEU A 69 -3.72 -14.24 -22.33
N ILE A 70 -3.41 -13.97 -21.07
CA ILE A 70 -2.42 -14.70 -20.28
C ILE A 70 -3.14 -15.40 -19.12
N PRO A 71 -3.06 -16.73 -18.99
CA PRO A 71 -3.51 -17.42 -17.79
C PRO A 71 -2.84 -16.84 -16.55
N LYS A 72 -3.62 -16.51 -15.50
CA LYS A 72 -3.09 -15.88 -14.28
C LYS A 72 -1.98 -16.72 -13.66
N GLU A 73 -2.11 -18.04 -13.67
CA GLU A 73 -1.09 -19.00 -13.20
C GLU A 73 0.28 -18.85 -13.90
N ASN A 74 0.31 -18.33 -15.13
CA ASN A 74 1.53 -18.06 -15.89
C ASN A 74 2.15 -16.71 -15.54
N LEU A 75 1.55 -15.92 -14.65
CA LEU A 75 2.16 -14.70 -14.13
C LEU A 75 3.19 -15.03 -13.05
N MET A 76 4.20 -14.17 -12.91
CA MET A 76 5.21 -14.31 -11.86
C MET A 76 4.65 -13.95 -10.48
N PHE A 77 3.68 -13.04 -10.45
CA PHE A 77 2.91 -12.71 -9.27
C PHE A 77 1.50 -12.29 -9.67
N ASN A 78 0.54 -12.75 -8.90
CA ASN A 78 -0.86 -12.39 -8.99
C ASN A 78 -1.39 -12.34 -7.57
N ALA A 79 -2.05 -11.24 -7.20
CA ALA A 79 -2.68 -11.11 -5.90
C ALA A 79 -3.94 -10.28 -5.98
N THR A 80 -4.95 -10.68 -5.21
CA THR A 80 -6.04 -9.82 -4.79
C THR A 80 -5.83 -9.37 -3.36
N PHE A 81 -6.30 -8.17 -3.04
CA PHE A 81 -6.05 -7.50 -1.78
C PHE A 81 -7.36 -7.12 -1.10
N GLY A 82 -7.44 -7.41 0.20
CA GLY A 82 -8.43 -6.82 1.08
C GLY A 82 -8.08 -5.36 1.38
N GLU A 83 -8.96 -4.71 2.15
CA GLU A 83 -8.80 -3.31 2.52
C GLU A 83 -7.46 -3.07 3.26
N PRO A 84 -6.58 -2.22 2.71
CA PRO A 84 -5.33 -1.88 3.36
C PRO A 84 -5.56 -0.80 4.42
N HIS A 85 -4.72 -0.79 5.46
CA HIS A 85 -4.81 0.21 6.52
C HIS A 85 -3.44 0.65 7.05
N LEU A 86 -3.41 1.82 7.67
CA LEU A 86 -2.24 2.47 8.24
C LEU A 86 -2.36 2.51 9.76
N LYS A 87 -1.30 2.06 10.44
CA LYS A 87 -1.13 2.18 11.90
C LYS A 87 0.10 3.04 12.17
N PHE A 88 -0.11 4.24 12.71
CA PHE A 88 0.97 5.17 13.01
C PHE A 88 1.74 4.72 14.24
N ILE A 89 3.07 4.64 14.13
CA ILE A 89 3.96 4.21 15.22
C ILE A 89 4.51 5.45 15.93
N CYS A 90 4.99 6.43 15.16
CA CYS A 90 5.50 7.70 15.64
C CYS A 90 5.35 8.77 14.56
N ASN A 91 5.95 9.96 14.77
CA ASN A 91 5.86 11.08 13.82
C ASN A 91 6.63 10.89 12.50
N HIS A 92 7.40 9.82 12.36
CA HIS A 92 8.23 9.57 11.18
C HIS A 92 8.04 8.18 10.59
N GLU A 93 7.32 7.28 11.29
CA GLU A 93 7.12 5.89 10.87
C GLU A 93 5.66 5.46 11.00
N VAL A 94 5.22 4.70 10.01
CA VAL A 94 3.88 4.10 9.92
C VAL A 94 4.01 2.65 9.46
N ALA A 95 3.13 1.79 9.96
CA ALA A 95 2.94 0.45 9.45
C ALA A 95 1.80 0.44 8.43
N LEU A 96 2.08 0.04 7.20
CA LEU A 96 1.10 -0.27 6.17
C LEU A 96 0.78 -1.77 6.22
N TYR A 97 -0.46 -2.10 6.55
CA TYR A 97 -0.96 -3.46 6.55
C TYR A 97 -1.61 -3.77 5.22
N LEU A 98 -1.18 -4.88 4.61
CA LEU A 98 -1.70 -5.43 3.38
C LEU A 98 -2.27 -6.82 3.66
N LYS A 99 -3.55 -7.01 3.34
CA LYS A 99 -4.21 -8.30 3.41
C LYS A 99 -4.28 -8.91 2.02
N LEU A 100 -3.45 -9.91 1.74
CA LEU A 100 -3.46 -10.64 0.48
C LEU A 100 -4.52 -11.74 0.58
N GLN A 101 -5.62 -11.61 -0.15
CA GLN A 101 -6.76 -12.53 -0.05
C GLN A 101 -6.52 -13.84 -0.77
N ASN A 102 -6.06 -13.78 -2.02
CA ASN A 102 -5.72 -14.95 -2.82
C ASN A 102 -4.69 -14.60 -3.88
N GLY A 103 -3.97 -15.61 -4.35
CA GLY A 103 -3.03 -15.45 -5.44
C GLY A 103 -1.87 -16.43 -5.37
N HIS A 104 -0.78 -16.06 -6.04
CA HIS A 104 0.48 -16.78 -5.99
C HIS A 104 1.65 -15.87 -6.33
N PHE A 105 2.84 -16.35 -6.01
CA PHE A 105 4.10 -15.75 -6.43
C PHE A 105 5.08 -16.85 -6.82
N ASN A 106 6.07 -16.58 -7.67
CA ASN A 106 7.10 -17.57 -7.98
C ASN A 106 8.16 -17.57 -6.85
N LYS A 107 8.47 -18.72 -6.26
CA LYS A 107 9.57 -18.85 -5.28
C LYS A 107 10.93 -18.53 -5.88
N VAL A 108 11.09 -18.77 -7.19
CA VAL A 108 12.26 -18.36 -7.95
C VAL A 108 11.93 -17.03 -8.62
N TYR A 109 12.74 -16.00 -8.32
CA TYR A 109 12.54 -14.65 -8.83
C TYR A 109 13.85 -14.09 -9.37
N PRO A 110 13.79 -13.15 -10.33
CA PRO A 110 14.99 -12.60 -10.94
C PRO A 110 15.71 -11.63 -10.01
N VAL A 111 17.03 -11.73 -10.01
CA VAL A 111 17.91 -10.65 -9.57
C VAL A 111 17.93 -9.54 -10.64
N SER A 112 18.28 -8.32 -10.25
CA SER A 112 18.18 -7.13 -11.13
C SER A 112 18.88 -7.30 -12.49
N SER A 113 19.96 -8.08 -12.57
CA SER A 113 20.71 -8.36 -13.81
C SER A 113 19.98 -9.29 -14.78
N THR A 114 19.06 -10.15 -14.32
CA THR A 114 18.41 -11.18 -15.15
C THR A 114 16.93 -10.90 -15.42
N LEU A 115 16.38 -9.80 -14.90
CA LEU A 115 14.96 -9.46 -14.95
C LEU A 115 14.35 -9.43 -16.37
N ASN A 116 15.12 -9.09 -17.39
CA ASN A 116 14.64 -9.01 -18.78
C ASN A 116 14.57 -10.36 -19.51
N ALA A 117 15.30 -11.37 -19.03
CA ALA A 117 15.39 -12.71 -19.62
C ALA A 117 14.60 -13.75 -18.81
N PHE A 118 14.24 -13.43 -17.57
CA PHE A 118 13.52 -14.32 -16.68
C PHE A 118 12.10 -14.59 -17.20
N LYS A 119 11.71 -15.86 -17.18
CA LYS A 119 10.37 -16.33 -17.55
C LYS A 119 9.71 -16.93 -16.32
N SER A 120 8.41 -16.73 -16.18
CA SER A 120 7.61 -17.43 -15.19
C SER A 120 7.64 -18.93 -15.42
N ASN A 121 7.48 -19.68 -14.34
CA ASN A 121 7.36 -21.13 -14.36
C ASN A 121 6.27 -21.52 -13.35
N THR A 122 5.21 -22.15 -13.81
CA THR A 122 4.06 -22.53 -12.97
C THR A 122 4.45 -23.49 -11.85
N ARG A 123 5.52 -24.29 -12.03
CA ARG A 123 6.06 -25.19 -10.99
C ARG A 123 6.67 -24.44 -9.81
N ASP A 124 7.02 -23.18 -10.00
CA ASP A 124 7.58 -22.31 -8.96
C ASP A 124 6.50 -21.49 -8.25
N ASN A 125 5.23 -21.61 -8.66
CA ASN A 125 4.11 -20.95 -7.99
C ASN A 125 3.99 -21.44 -6.54
N VAL A 126 4.06 -20.50 -5.61
CA VAL A 126 3.66 -20.66 -4.22
C VAL A 126 2.29 -20.00 -4.09
N PRO A 127 1.20 -20.79 -4.04
CA PRO A 127 -0.13 -20.25 -3.85
C PRO A 127 -0.28 -19.74 -2.43
N PHE A 128 -1.20 -18.81 -2.24
CA PHE A 128 -1.61 -18.36 -0.92
C PHE A 128 -3.09 -18.00 -0.88
N GLU A 129 -3.66 -18.14 0.31
CA GLU A 129 -5.03 -17.76 0.62
C GLU A 129 -5.03 -17.15 2.03
N GLY A 130 -5.37 -15.87 2.14
CA GLY A 130 -5.43 -15.15 3.40
C GLY A 130 -4.07 -14.93 4.09
N LEU A 131 -3.17 -14.16 3.48
CA LEU A 131 -1.94 -13.69 4.13
C LEU A 131 -2.10 -12.26 4.63
N GLU A 132 -1.49 -11.95 5.76
CA GLU A 132 -1.36 -10.58 6.26
C GLU A 132 0.12 -10.20 6.41
N VAL A 133 0.48 -9.07 5.81
CA VAL A 133 1.84 -8.53 5.83
C VAL A 133 1.79 -7.07 6.28
N ALA A 134 2.72 -6.69 7.15
CA ALA A 134 2.95 -5.28 7.47
C ALA A 134 4.31 -4.79 6.97
N PHE A 135 4.30 -3.63 6.31
CA PHE A 135 5.49 -2.87 5.98
C PHE A 135 5.65 -1.70 6.93
N ARG A 136 6.81 -1.57 7.56
CA ARG A 136 7.22 -0.34 8.23
C ARG A 136 7.82 0.60 7.19
N LEU A 137 7.28 1.80 7.13
CA LEU A 137 7.61 2.83 6.17
C LEU A 137 7.92 4.12 6.91
N LYS A 138 8.86 4.90 6.38
CA LYS A 138 8.97 6.31 6.73
C LYS A 138 7.87 7.10 6.05
N PHE A 139 7.52 8.26 6.62
CA PHE A 139 6.68 9.23 5.93
C PHE A 139 7.16 10.65 6.22
N SER A 140 6.82 11.56 5.32
CA SER A 140 7.02 12.99 5.50
C SER A 140 5.70 13.74 5.36
N ARG A 141 5.70 14.98 5.83
CA ARG A 141 4.59 15.91 5.65
C ARG A 141 5.06 17.11 4.87
N THR A 142 4.23 17.54 3.94
CA THR A 142 4.41 18.78 3.20
C THR A 142 3.06 19.50 3.14
N ALA A 143 3.06 20.78 2.80
CA ALA A 143 1.82 21.54 2.65
C ALA A 143 1.78 22.17 1.25
N LEU A 144 0.61 22.11 0.63
CA LEU A 144 0.28 22.97 -0.50
C LEU A 144 -0.34 24.24 0.06
N SER A 145 0.34 25.36 -0.19
CA SER A 145 -0.17 26.70 0.14
C SER A 145 -0.87 27.31 -1.06
N GLY A 146 -2.08 27.81 -0.89
CA GLY A 146 -2.82 28.52 -1.93
C GLY A 146 -3.73 29.61 -1.37
N LYS A 147 -4.25 30.47 -2.25
CA LYS A 147 -5.29 31.45 -1.90
C LYS A 147 -6.43 31.32 -2.89
N ASP A 148 -7.63 31.03 -2.39
CA ASP A 148 -8.87 31.04 -3.17
C ASP A 148 -9.97 31.56 -2.24
N SER A 149 -10.71 32.57 -2.68
CA SER A 149 -11.74 33.24 -1.88
C SER A 149 -12.94 32.33 -1.55
N ARG A 150 -13.03 31.13 -2.14
CA ARG A 150 -14.10 30.15 -1.88
C ARG A 150 -13.76 29.11 -0.81
N ILE A 151 -12.49 29.01 -0.39
CA ILE A 151 -12.00 27.89 0.44
C ILE A 151 -11.99 28.24 1.95
N GLY A 152 -12.06 29.52 2.31
CA GLY A 152 -12.10 29.98 3.71
C GLY A 152 -11.66 31.43 3.86
N ASN A 153 -11.66 31.95 5.09
CA ASN A 153 -11.29 33.33 5.42
C ASN A 153 -9.77 33.51 5.70
N GLY A 154 -9.02 32.41 5.78
CA GLY A 154 -7.58 32.40 6.04
C GLY A 154 -6.75 33.16 5.00
N SER A 155 -5.69 33.84 5.47
CA SER A 155 -4.75 34.57 4.61
C SER A 155 -3.89 33.65 3.70
N GLY A 156 -3.95 32.34 3.94
CA GLY A 156 -3.41 31.28 3.10
C GLY A 156 -3.97 29.92 3.52
N HIS A 157 -4.51 29.16 2.56
CA HIS A 157 -5.06 27.83 2.77
C HIS A 157 -3.93 26.81 2.76
N LEU A 158 -3.90 25.94 3.77
CA LEU A 158 -2.89 24.90 3.89
C LEU A 158 -3.54 23.53 3.74
N ILE A 159 -3.34 22.92 2.58
CA ILE A 159 -3.67 21.52 2.39
C ILE A 159 -2.43 20.72 2.79
N GLN A 160 -2.49 20.10 3.96
CA GLN A 160 -1.42 19.21 4.42
C GLN A 160 -1.47 17.90 3.62
N MET A 161 -0.30 17.43 3.21
CA MET A 161 -0.13 16.16 2.52
C MET A 161 0.83 15.28 3.32
N MET A 162 0.46 14.02 3.47
CA MET A 162 1.34 12.96 3.93
C MET A 162 1.89 12.20 2.72
N ILE A 163 3.20 12.00 2.72
CA ILE A 163 3.92 11.27 1.68
C ILE A 163 4.56 10.04 2.32
N LEU A 164 4.04 8.87 2.00
CA LEU A 164 4.60 7.58 2.40
C LEU A 164 5.83 7.29 1.55
N ASP A 165 6.97 7.01 2.19
CA ASP A 165 8.19 6.60 1.50
C ASP A 165 8.16 5.08 1.28
N PHE A 166 7.52 4.65 0.20
CA PHE A 166 7.47 3.24 -0.20
C PHE A 166 8.86 2.67 -0.53
N SER A 167 9.88 3.49 -0.82
CA SER A 167 11.25 3.01 -1.03
C SER A 167 11.94 2.61 0.28
N SER A 168 11.51 3.19 1.40
CA SER A 168 12.01 2.84 2.74
C SER A 168 11.42 1.55 3.32
N ALA A 169 10.52 0.89 2.58
CA ALA A 169 9.71 -0.19 3.09
C ALA A 169 10.52 -1.39 3.60
N ARG A 170 10.26 -1.76 4.85
CA ARG A 170 10.80 -2.97 5.48
C ARG A 170 9.64 -3.85 5.93
N MET A 171 9.61 -5.09 5.45
CA MET A 171 8.63 -6.07 5.88
C MET A 171 8.93 -6.46 7.33
N ALA A 172 7.97 -6.29 8.24
CA ALA A 172 8.21 -6.41 9.69
C ALA A 172 7.31 -7.43 10.40
N LEU A 173 6.13 -7.71 9.86
CA LEU A 173 5.18 -8.65 10.46
C LEU A 173 4.67 -9.59 9.38
N PHE A 174 4.75 -10.88 9.66
CA PHE A 174 4.31 -11.95 8.79
C PHE A 174 3.47 -12.93 9.61
N LYS A 175 2.15 -12.91 9.40
CA LYS A 175 1.24 -13.87 10.05
C LYS A 175 0.74 -14.83 8.99
N ALA A 176 1.55 -15.82 8.64
CA ALA A 176 1.16 -16.74 7.59
C ALA A 176 1.91 -18.08 7.60
N ASP A 177 1.20 -19.09 7.11
CA ASP A 177 1.66 -20.46 6.92
C ASP A 177 2.35 -20.62 5.56
N LEU A 178 3.33 -19.75 5.24
CA LEU A 178 4.10 -19.93 4.01
C LEU A 178 5.16 -21.02 4.15
N PRO A 179 5.50 -21.71 3.04
CA PRO A 179 6.64 -22.62 3.03
C PRO A 179 7.93 -21.93 3.48
N ILE A 180 8.78 -22.69 4.17
CA ILE A 180 10.09 -22.20 4.63
C ILE A 180 10.90 -21.71 3.42
N GLY A 181 11.52 -20.54 3.57
CA GLY A 181 12.40 -19.96 2.55
C GLY A 181 11.71 -19.19 1.41
N THR A 182 10.38 -18.97 1.47
CA THR A 182 9.67 -18.21 0.42
C THR A 182 9.40 -16.74 0.78
N ALA A 183 9.77 -16.31 1.99
CA ALA A 183 9.51 -14.94 2.47
C ALA A 183 10.23 -13.88 1.63
N ASP A 184 11.49 -14.10 1.26
CA ASP A 184 12.28 -13.14 0.47
C ASP A 184 11.69 -12.94 -0.93
N ALA A 185 11.16 -14.02 -1.53
CA ALA A 185 10.46 -13.96 -2.81
C ALA A 185 9.20 -13.11 -2.70
N LEU A 186 8.37 -13.36 -1.68
CA LEU A 186 7.16 -12.56 -1.44
C LEU A 186 7.51 -11.08 -1.20
N GLU A 187 8.50 -10.79 -0.36
CA GLU A 187 8.96 -9.43 -0.10
C GLU A 187 9.38 -8.73 -1.40
N TRP A 188 10.12 -9.43 -2.26
CA TRP A 188 10.56 -8.89 -3.54
C TRP A 188 9.37 -8.46 -4.41
N TYR A 189 8.34 -9.31 -4.55
CA TYR A 189 7.16 -8.97 -5.34
C TYR A 189 6.34 -7.84 -4.70
N LEU A 190 6.18 -7.85 -3.37
CA LEU A 190 5.49 -6.79 -2.67
C LEU A 190 6.23 -5.45 -2.77
N LYS A 191 7.57 -5.43 -2.83
CA LYS A 191 8.33 -4.20 -3.14
C LYS A 191 8.09 -3.70 -4.57
N LYS A 192 7.92 -4.60 -5.54
CA LYS A 192 7.49 -4.21 -6.90
C LYS A 192 6.08 -3.62 -6.89
N TYR A 193 5.18 -4.21 -6.12
CA TYR A 193 3.84 -3.69 -5.91
C TYR A 193 3.86 -2.29 -5.28
N LEU A 194 4.62 -2.08 -4.20
CA LEU A 194 4.77 -0.76 -3.57
C LEU A 194 5.35 0.28 -4.54
N THR A 195 6.35 -0.09 -5.34
CA THR A 195 6.88 0.80 -6.40
C THR A 195 5.80 1.17 -7.42
N PHE A 196 4.96 0.19 -7.81
CA PHE A 196 3.85 0.43 -8.72
C PHE A 196 2.81 1.39 -8.10
N LEU A 197 2.46 1.19 -6.82
CA LEU A 197 1.57 2.10 -6.09
C LEU A 197 2.15 3.51 -5.98
N GLN A 198 3.46 3.65 -5.78
CA GLN A 198 4.14 4.95 -5.76
C GLN A 198 3.97 5.68 -7.09
N ASN A 199 4.24 5.01 -8.22
CA ASN A 199 4.07 5.56 -9.56
C ASN A 199 2.60 5.91 -9.89
N ALA A 200 1.65 5.25 -9.22
CA ALA A 200 0.23 5.55 -9.32
C ALA A 200 -0.23 6.71 -8.41
N GLY A 201 0.65 7.29 -7.60
CA GLY A 201 0.31 8.35 -6.65
C GLY A 201 -0.33 7.86 -5.35
N HIS A 202 -0.43 6.55 -5.12
CA HIS A 202 -1.06 5.97 -3.90
C HIS A 202 -0.26 6.19 -2.61
N HIS A 203 0.95 6.72 -2.72
CA HIS A 203 1.81 7.07 -1.61
C HIS A 203 1.51 8.46 -1.02
N VAL A 204 0.72 9.29 -1.71
CA VAL A 204 0.32 10.63 -1.26
C VAL A 204 -1.11 10.61 -0.74
N ARG A 205 -1.34 11.23 0.41
CA ARG A 205 -2.66 11.38 1.03
C ARG A 205 -2.83 12.79 1.58
N PHE A 206 -4.05 13.29 1.61
CA PHE A 206 -4.35 14.59 2.22
C PHE A 206 -4.59 14.40 3.71
N ASP A 207 -3.91 15.17 4.55
CA ASP A 207 -4.18 15.18 5.98
C ASP A 207 -5.42 16.06 6.25
N LEU A 208 -5.81 16.19 7.53
CA LEU A 208 -6.92 17.05 7.95
C LEU A 208 -6.72 18.45 7.37
N PRO A 209 -7.68 18.98 6.59
CA PRO A 209 -7.57 20.31 6.05
C PRO A 209 -7.65 21.35 7.16
N ASP A 210 -6.90 22.44 6.99
CA ASP A 210 -6.94 23.62 7.85
C ASP A 210 -7.23 24.84 6.97
N PHE A 211 -8.47 25.34 7.08
CA PHE A 211 -8.99 26.46 6.28
C PHE A 211 -9.36 27.67 7.14
N ASP A 212 -9.08 27.60 8.45
CA ASP A 212 -9.44 28.63 9.39
C ASP A 212 -8.41 29.77 9.41
N ASP A 213 -8.84 30.97 9.79
CA ASP A 213 -7.94 32.11 10.05
C ASP A 213 -7.43 32.16 11.51
N ASP A 214 -7.92 31.24 12.33
CA ASP A 214 -7.63 31.16 13.75
C ASP A 214 -6.19 30.70 14.09
N GLN A 215 -5.69 31.16 15.24
CA GLN A 215 -4.37 30.79 15.78
C GLN A 215 -4.29 29.33 16.26
N TYR A 216 -5.40 28.58 16.25
CA TYR A 216 -5.53 27.26 16.87
C TYR A 216 -5.30 26.12 15.87
N LYS A 217 -4.12 26.10 15.26
CA LYS A 217 -3.73 25.02 14.35
C LYS A 217 -3.71 23.68 15.09
N PRO A 218 -4.41 22.65 14.60
CA PRO A 218 -4.38 21.33 15.23
C PRO A 218 -2.95 20.78 15.19
N THR A 219 -2.37 20.47 16.35
CA THR A 219 -1.09 19.76 16.38
C THR A 219 -1.35 18.28 16.15
N ILE A 220 -0.51 17.62 15.34
CA ILE A 220 -0.61 16.16 15.13
C ILE A 220 0.69 15.51 15.59
N ASN A 221 0.60 14.81 16.72
CA ASN A 221 1.68 14.04 17.31
C ASN A 221 1.26 12.57 17.45
N TYR A 222 1.66 11.76 16.47
CA TYR A 222 1.39 10.33 16.42
C TYR A 222 2.06 9.56 17.55
N SER A 223 3.22 10.01 18.03
CA SER A 223 3.94 9.36 19.14
C SER A 223 3.12 9.33 20.44
N LEU A 224 2.17 10.25 20.60
CA LEU A 224 1.25 10.30 21.74
C LEU A 224 -0.03 9.49 21.50
N ALA A 225 -0.35 9.16 20.25
CA ALA A 225 -1.48 8.30 19.91
C ALA A 225 -1.17 6.81 20.11
N THR A 226 0.11 6.43 20.06
CA THR A 226 0.58 5.05 20.21
C THR A 226 0.35 4.47 21.60
N ARG A 227 0.05 5.31 22.62
CA ARG A 227 -0.25 4.86 23.99
C ARG A 227 -1.56 4.06 24.14
N ALA A 228 -2.42 4.05 23.12
CA ALA A 228 -3.67 3.28 23.12
C ALA A 228 -3.62 2.00 22.25
N LEU A 229 -2.48 1.70 21.63
CA LEU A 229 -2.31 0.51 20.80
C LEU A 229 -1.52 -0.53 21.59
N GLU A 230 -2.22 -1.60 21.97
CA GLU A 230 -1.70 -2.67 22.82
C GLU A 230 -0.31 -3.13 22.39
N HIS A 231 0.57 -3.08 23.37
CA HIS A 231 2.01 -3.37 23.33
C HIS A 231 2.35 -4.81 22.88
N GLN A 232 1.35 -5.66 22.65
CA GLN A 232 1.52 -7.06 22.26
C GLN A 232 1.63 -7.27 20.75
N GLU A 233 0.96 -6.49 19.89
CA GLU A 233 0.95 -6.79 18.44
C GLU A 233 2.20 -6.34 17.69
N LEU A 234 2.93 -5.34 18.20
CA LEU A 234 4.12 -4.80 17.53
C LEU A 234 5.42 -5.51 17.94
N PHE A 235 5.39 -6.31 19.01
CA PHE A 235 6.57 -6.98 19.58
C PHE A 235 6.38 -8.47 19.90
N ALA A 236 5.16 -9.01 19.93
CA ALA A 236 4.97 -10.45 20.06
C ALA A 236 5.13 -11.10 18.68
N ASN A 237 6.16 -11.94 18.55
CA ASN A 237 6.53 -12.74 17.38
C ASN A 237 7.36 -12.02 16.30
N VAL A 238 8.34 -11.23 16.74
CA VAL A 238 9.51 -10.97 15.89
C VAL A 238 10.33 -12.26 15.80
N ALA A 239 10.01 -13.13 14.84
CA ALA A 239 11.03 -14.00 14.28
C ALA A 239 11.91 -13.12 13.40
N VAL A 240 12.97 -12.55 14.00
CA VAL A 240 14.06 -11.94 13.22
C VAL A 240 14.78 -13.09 12.53
N HIS A 241 14.42 -13.38 11.28
CA HIS A 241 15.30 -14.17 10.42
C HIS A 241 16.22 -13.20 9.68
N GLY A 242 17.49 -13.19 10.10
CA GLY A 242 18.57 -12.43 9.47
C GLY A 242 19.51 -11.84 10.52
N VAL A 243 20.62 -12.55 10.75
CA VAL A 243 21.88 -11.95 11.24
C VAL A 243 22.57 -11.29 10.07
#